data_AF-A0A2N1Q503-F1
#
_entry.id   AF-A0A2N1Q503-F1
#
_cell.length_a   1.000
_cell.length_b   1.000
_cell.length_c   1.000
_cell.angle_alpha   90.00
_cell.angle_beta   90.00
_cell.angle_gamma   90.00
#
_symmetry.space_group_name_H-M   'P 1'
#
loop_
_entity.id
_entity.type
_entity.pdbx_description
1 polymer ?
#
loop_
_entity_poly.entity_id
_entity_poly.type
_entity_poly.pdbx_seq_one_letter_code
_entity_poly.pdbx_strand_id
1 'polypeptide(L)'
;VPVIEQTVLGEVYISDVQIIAGPELENQAPTLTATTNILLPVGATSFLVKGGLTVGDDRDSLTLDDVTYTDTSAVPFVIGSPAVKGTYTFEYSVTDSDGATTTATRTLYVADPFEVPGFDNVDAVTGVPVGWTAWHEDTRGGFNISTTDSVVEIEITHIDSVDGNMWENQFKLTDLAAFAGEYRITFQAKADVARSIVVAMEGNGGVGLENISFNQALTTEWNTYTYDFSVNVDATIKNRNLQFWFGSLHNREGFTAADDILTTLYFKNISIAKTADIDYGDELAFTYQQGFYSDGATSVSPETDALYNRYAVVTPIPKGLLPVGSSIMIEEGYQYRVIFLEKTADGFRVVHRNDNSSA
;
A
#
# COMPACT_ATOMS: atom_id res chain seq x y z
N VAL A 1 -20.64 -18.03 -42.19
CA VAL A 1 -20.63 -19.23 -43.05
C VAL A 1 -22.00 -19.89 -42.94
N PRO A 2 -22.76 -20.06 -44.04
CA PRO A 2 -24.05 -20.76 -44.07
C PRO A 2 -24.00 -22.13 -43.36
N VAL A 3 -25.08 -22.57 -42.71
CA VAL A 3 -25.12 -23.82 -41.91
C VAL A 3 -24.73 -25.07 -42.72
N ILE A 4 -25.01 -25.09 -44.03
CA ILE A 4 -24.66 -26.21 -44.91
C ILE A 4 -23.16 -26.32 -45.18
N GLU A 5 -22.40 -25.25 -44.92
CA GLU A 5 -20.96 -25.14 -45.16
C GLU A 5 -20.15 -25.28 -43.87
N GLN A 6 -20.81 -25.48 -42.72
CA GLN A 6 -20.13 -25.59 -41.42
C GLN A 6 -19.62 -27.00 -41.13
N THR A 7 -20.22 -28.04 -41.71
CA THR A 7 -19.80 -29.43 -41.46
C THR A 7 -20.03 -30.32 -42.69
N VAL A 8 -19.02 -30.42 -43.55
CA VAL A 8 -19.01 -31.34 -44.70
C VAL A 8 -17.86 -32.32 -44.53
N LEU A 9 -18.15 -33.63 -44.55
CA LEU A 9 -17.12 -34.66 -44.58
C LEU A 9 -16.51 -34.70 -45.99
N GLY A 10 -15.22 -34.40 -46.10
CA GLY A 10 -14.49 -34.37 -47.36
C GLY A 10 -12.99 -34.37 -47.17
N GLU A 11 -12.26 -34.61 -48.26
CA GLU A 11 -10.80 -34.56 -48.29
C GLU A 11 -10.35 -33.13 -48.55
N VAL A 12 -9.50 -32.59 -47.68
CA VAL A 12 -8.88 -31.27 -47.84
C VAL A 12 -7.53 -31.45 -48.53
N TYR A 13 -7.40 -30.88 -49.71
CA TYR A 13 -6.15 -30.84 -50.47
C TYR A 13 -5.51 -29.46 -50.32
N ILE A 14 -4.35 -29.39 -49.67
CA ILE A 14 -3.57 -28.15 -49.53
C ILE A 14 -2.35 -28.25 -50.46
N SER A 15 -2.19 -27.29 -51.35
CA SER A 15 -1.05 -27.18 -52.27
C SER A 15 -0.49 -25.75 -52.20
N ASP A 16 0.80 -25.58 -52.49
CA ASP A 16 1.49 -24.28 -52.53
C ASP A 16 1.45 -23.46 -51.22
N VAL A 17 1.54 -24.14 -50.08
CA VAL A 17 1.84 -23.45 -48.80
C VAL A 17 3.27 -22.94 -48.86
N GLN A 18 3.41 -21.62 -48.90
CA GLN A 18 4.71 -20.95 -48.84
C GLN A 18 4.81 -20.17 -47.53
N ILE A 19 5.94 -20.32 -46.84
CA ILE A 19 6.35 -19.40 -45.79
C ILE A 19 7.20 -18.33 -46.49
N ILE A 20 6.60 -17.17 -46.74
CA ILE A 20 7.30 -16.01 -47.30
C ILE A 20 7.76 -15.16 -46.11
N ALA A 21 9.04 -14.78 -46.09
CA ALA A 21 9.55 -13.86 -45.09
C ALA A 21 8.80 -12.51 -45.20
N GLY A 22 8.24 -12.04 -44.09
CA GLY A 22 7.73 -10.68 -43.97
C GLY A 22 8.85 -9.64 -44.05
N PRO A 23 8.52 -8.33 -44.05
CA PRO A 23 9.53 -7.30 -43.87
C PRO A 23 10.29 -7.53 -42.56
N GLU A 24 11.55 -7.14 -42.51
CA GLU A 24 12.29 -7.06 -41.25
C GLU A 24 11.50 -6.14 -40.31
N LEU A 25 11.23 -6.59 -39.09
CA LEU A 25 10.63 -5.71 -38.09
C LEU A 25 11.62 -4.56 -37.82
N GLU A 26 11.16 -3.41 -37.35
CA GLU A 26 12.06 -2.37 -36.84
C GLU A 26 12.37 -2.66 -35.38
N ASN A 27 13.61 -2.42 -34.93
CA ASN A 27 13.96 -2.56 -33.51
C ASN A 27 13.11 -1.58 -32.68
N GLN A 28 12.59 -2.04 -31.54
CA GLN A 28 11.91 -1.17 -30.58
C GLN A 28 12.84 -0.90 -29.40
N ALA A 29 12.69 0.25 -28.76
CA ALA A 29 13.43 0.51 -27.53
C ALA A 29 12.96 -0.45 -26.41
N PRO A 30 13.83 -0.73 -25.42
CA PRO A 30 13.47 -1.59 -24.30
C PRO A 30 12.24 -1.10 -23.56
N THR A 31 11.50 -2.03 -22.99
CA THR A 31 10.50 -1.73 -21.96
C THR A 31 11.17 -1.66 -20.59
N LEU A 32 10.87 -0.62 -19.81
CA LEU A 32 11.32 -0.44 -18.43
C LEU A 32 10.16 0.04 -17.57
N THR A 33 9.80 -0.72 -16.54
CA THR A 33 8.73 -0.34 -15.60
C THR A 33 9.33 0.13 -14.28
N ALA A 34 9.03 1.37 -13.88
CA ALA A 34 9.39 1.96 -12.60
C ALA A 34 8.23 2.77 -11.98
N THR A 35 7.00 2.28 -12.11
CA THR A 35 5.78 3.10 -11.99
C THR A 35 5.32 3.39 -10.56
N THR A 36 5.86 2.71 -9.55
CA THR A 36 5.44 2.90 -8.15
C THR A 36 6.47 3.72 -7.40
N ASN A 37 6.06 4.80 -6.74
CA ASN A 37 6.92 5.45 -5.74
C ASN A 37 7.20 4.48 -4.59
N ILE A 38 8.26 4.77 -3.83
CA ILE A 38 8.66 3.98 -2.66
C ILE A 38 8.44 4.82 -1.43
N LEU A 39 7.99 4.17 -0.36
CA LEU A 39 7.96 4.74 0.96
C LEU A 39 8.77 3.85 1.89
N LEU A 40 9.77 4.41 2.56
CA LEU A 40 10.61 3.74 3.54
C LEU A 40 10.52 4.41 4.91
N PRO A 41 10.56 3.64 6.01
CA PRO A 41 10.68 4.22 7.34
C PRO A 41 12.08 4.81 7.53
N VAL A 42 12.18 5.88 8.32
CA VAL A 42 13.47 6.43 8.77
C VAL A 42 14.31 5.33 9.43
N GLY A 43 15.59 5.27 9.08
CA GLY A 43 16.53 4.29 9.60
C GLY A 43 16.57 2.96 8.84
N ALA A 44 15.68 2.74 7.85
CA ALA A 44 15.73 1.55 7.02
C ALA A 44 17.11 1.37 6.37
N THR A 45 17.68 0.17 6.46
CA THR A 45 18.98 -0.18 5.85
C THR A 45 18.83 -1.06 4.62
N SER A 46 17.69 -1.71 4.45
CA SER A 46 17.34 -2.58 3.32
C SER A 46 16.57 -1.79 2.28
N PHE A 47 17.29 -1.14 1.36
CA PHE A 47 16.70 -0.52 0.17
C PHE A 47 17.32 -1.12 -1.09
N LEU A 48 16.50 -1.81 -1.89
CA LEU A 48 16.90 -2.30 -3.20
C LEU A 48 16.59 -1.23 -4.25
N VAL A 49 17.61 -0.48 -4.68
CA VAL A 49 17.44 0.62 -5.64
C VAL A 49 16.81 0.18 -6.97
N LYS A 50 17.00 -1.06 -7.38
CA LYS A 50 16.35 -1.67 -8.57
C LYS A 50 15.16 -2.58 -8.22
N GLY A 51 14.75 -2.64 -6.95
CA GLY A 51 13.68 -3.52 -6.47
C GLY A 51 12.34 -3.17 -7.14
N GLY A 52 11.60 -4.18 -7.56
CA GLY A 52 10.30 -4.01 -8.23
C GLY A 52 10.35 -3.46 -9.66
N LEU A 53 11.54 -3.22 -10.23
CA LEU A 53 11.67 -2.86 -11.64
C LEU A 53 11.46 -4.10 -12.53
N THR A 54 10.94 -3.88 -13.74
CA THR A 54 10.92 -4.90 -14.79
C THR A 54 11.50 -4.34 -16.07
N VAL A 55 12.16 -5.20 -16.83
CA VAL A 55 12.82 -4.86 -18.10
C VAL A 55 12.61 -5.98 -19.10
N GLY A 56 12.50 -5.62 -20.38
CA GLY A 56 12.38 -6.57 -21.47
C GLY A 56 12.48 -5.87 -22.82
N ASP A 57 12.73 -6.64 -23.87
CA ASP A 57 12.98 -6.14 -25.22
C ASP A 57 12.45 -7.16 -26.26
N ASP A 58 12.19 -6.73 -27.50
CA ASP A 58 11.70 -7.62 -28.55
C ASP A 58 12.81 -8.44 -29.25
N ARG A 59 14.07 -8.00 -29.13
CA ARG A 59 15.25 -8.64 -29.77
C ARG A 59 16.32 -9.05 -28.78
N ASP A 60 16.45 -8.32 -27.68
CA ASP A 60 17.50 -8.53 -26.69
C ASP A 60 17.01 -9.26 -25.43
N SER A 61 17.90 -10.03 -24.82
CA SER A 61 17.66 -10.68 -23.52
C SER A 61 18.16 -9.80 -22.38
N LEU A 62 17.46 -8.68 -22.15
CA LEU A 62 17.79 -7.73 -21.09
C LEU A 62 17.37 -8.22 -19.71
N THR A 63 18.14 -7.83 -18.70
CA THR A 63 17.95 -8.15 -17.29
C THR A 63 18.12 -6.90 -16.42
N LEU A 64 17.80 -7.00 -15.13
CA LEU A 64 18.00 -5.89 -14.20
C LEU A 64 19.46 -5.46 -14.04
N ASP A 65 20.42 -6.31 -14.41
CA ASP A 65 21.84 -5.96 -14.39
C ASP A 65 22.18 -4.91 -15.47
N ASP A 66 21.44 -4.91 -16.59
CA ASP A 66 21.60 -3.98 -17.71
C ASP A 66 20.99 -2.59 -17.41
N VAL A 67 20.14 -2.50 -16.39
CA VAL A 67 19.56 -1.24 -15.95
C VAL A 67 20.62 -0.45 -15.17
N THR A 68 20.81 0.82 -15.54
CA THR A 68 21.63 1.77 -14.78
C THR A 68 20.73 2.74 -14.02
N TYR A 69 21.26 3.40 -12.99
CA TYR A 69 20.53 4.43 -12.26
C TYR A 69 21.43 5.61 -11.87
N THR A 70 20.82 6.78 -11.78
CA THR A 70 21.44 8.01 -11.28
C THR A 70 20.55 8.62 -10.20
N ASP A 71 21.13 8.97 -9.06
CA ASP A 71 20.47 9.78 -8.04
C ASP A 71 20.52 11.26 -8.44
N THR A 72 19.35 11.87 -8.64
CA THR A 72 19.18 13.27 -9.06
C THR A 72 18.68 14.17 -7.94
N SER A 73 18.68 13.65 -6.70
CA SER A 73 18.21 14.35 -5.51
C SER A 73 19.11 15.53 -5.14
N ALA A 74 18.53 16.57 -4.52
CA ALA A 74 19.30 17.70 -4.01
C ALA A 74 20.33 17.29 -2.94
N VAL A 75 19.98 16.26 -2.14
CA VAL A 75 20.87 15.60 -1.18
C VAL A 75 20.91 14.12 -1.58
N PRO A 76 22.08 13.55 -1.90
CA PRO A 76 22.18 12.16 -2.32
C PRO A 76 21.72 11.18 -1.25
N PHE A 77 21.03 10.13 -1.67
CA PHE A 77 20.71 8.97 -0.84
C PHE A 77 21.94 8.06 -0.69
N VAL A 78 22.24 7.65 0.54
CA VAL A 78 23.39 6.77 0.83
C VAL A 78 22.91 5.32 0.98
N ILE A 79 23.03 4.55 -0.11
CA ILE A 79 22.66 3.13 -0.12
C ILE A 79 23.49 2.33 0.91
N GLY A 80 22.81 1.48 1.68
CA GLY A 80 23.41 0.64 2.72
C GLY A 80 23.65 1.35 4.05
N SER A 81 23.33 2.64 4.16
CA SER A 81 23.29 3.37 5.43
C SER A 81 21.84 3.53 5.93
N PRO A 82 21.60 3.76 7.23
CA PRO A 82 20.28 4.06 7.73
C PRO A 82 19.63 5.22 6.97
N ALA A 83 18.46 4.98 6.40
CA ALA A 83 17.74 5.95 5.57
C ALA A 83 17.43 7.23 6.36
N VAL A 84 17.81 8.38 5.81
CA VAL A 84 17.54 9.69 6.42
C VAL A 84 16.26 10.26 5.83
N LYS A 85 15.42 10.85 6.67
CA LYS A 85 14.17 11.50 6.29
C LYS A 85 14.37 12.46 5.10
N GLY A 86 13.54 12.35 4.08
CA GLY A 86 13.66 13.16 2.87
C GLY A 86 12.93 12.58 1.68
N THR A 87 13.02 13.29 0.56
CA THR A 87 12.51 12.86 -0.74
C THR A 87 13.70 12.73 -1.68
N TYR A 88 13.83 11.56 -2.30
CA TYR A 88 14.93 11.21 -3.20
C TYR A 88 14.38 10.80 -4.57
N THR A 89 15.05 11.20 -5.64
CA THR A 89 14.64 10.95 -7.02
C THR A 89 15.71 10.17 -7.75
N PHE A 90 15.35 8.99 -8.25
CA PHE A 90 16.22 8.15 -9.07
C PHE A 90 15.74 8.14 -10.52
N GLU A 91 16.67 8.37 -11.44
CA GLU A 91 16.48 8.15 -12.87
C GLU A 91 17.12 6.82 -13.26
N TYR A 92 16.35 5.94 -13.88
CA TYR A 92 16.78 4.64 -14.38
C TYR A 92 16.87 4.68 -15.89
N SER A 93 17.83 3.95 -16.45
CA SER A 93 18.01 3.86 -17.90
C SER A 93 18.44 2.46 -18.29
N VAL A 94 17.91 1.97 -19.41
CA VAL A 94 18.35 0.73 -20.05
C VAL A 94 18.52 0.98 -21.55
N THR A 95 19.56 0.41 -22.13
CA THR A 95 19.90 0.54 -23.56
C THR A 95 20.05 -0.84 -24.16
N ASP A 96 19.45 -1.07 -25.32
CA ASP A 96 19.57 -2.32 -26.08
C ASP A 96 20.91 -2.41 -26.84
N SER A 97 21.15 -3.54 -27.53
CA SER A 97 22.38 -3.76 -28.29
C SER A 97 22.50 -2.89 -29.56
N ASP A 98 21.38 -2.36 -30.05
CA ASP A 98 21.27 -1.45 -31.20
C ASP A 98 21.40 0.04 -30.79
N GLY A 99 21.49 0.33 -29.48
CA GLY A 99 21.68 1.65 -28.91
C GLY A 99 20.39 2.43 -28.59
N ALA A 100 19.21 1.83 -28.77
CA ALA A 100 17.96 2.44 -28.36
C ALA A 100 17.81 2.37 -26.82
N THR A 101 17.26 3.43 -26.22
CA THR A 101 17.28 3.63 -24.76
C THR A 101 15.90 4.00 -24.24
N THR A 102 15.55 3.46 -23.08
CA THR A 102 14.35 3.86 -22.31
C THR A 102 14.77 4.34 -20.92
N THR A 103 14.14 5.41 -20.46
CA THR A 103 14.35 5.99 -19.12
C THR A 103 13.08 5.98 -18.31
N ALA A 104 13.21 5.83 -16.99
CA ALA A 104 12.09 5.96 -16.06
C ALA A 104 12.55 6.66 -14.77
N THR A 105 11.64 7.36 -14.09
CA THR A 105 11.95 8.07 -12.84
C THR A 105 11.10 7.52 -11.70
N ARG A 106 11.71 7.36 -10.53
CA ARG A 106 11.03 6.92 -9.30
C ARG A 106 11.34 7.88 -8.15
N THR A 107 10.34 8.16 -7.33
CA THR A 107 10.54 8.92 -6.08
C THR A 107 10.55 7.96 -4.89
N LEU A 108 11.57 8.08 -4.05
CA LEU A 108 11.66 7.46 -2.74
C LEU A 108 11.36 8.51 -1.66
N TYR A 109 10.34 8.24 -0.85
CA TYR A 109 10.03 9.00 0.35
C TYR A 109 10.58 8.26 1.57
N VAL A 110 11.36 8.95 2.40
CA VAL A 110 11.77 8.45 3.71
C VAL A 110 11.06 9.29 4.77
N ALA A 111 10.21 8.66 5.57
CA ALA A 111 9.33 9.34 6.52
C ALA A 111 9.17 8.56 7.83
N ASP A 112 8.78 9.27 8.88
CA ASP A 112 8.33 8.66 10.14
C ASP A 112 6.86 8.22 9.99
N PRO A 113 6.43 7.12 10.66
CA PRO A 113 5.03 6.73 10.65
C PRO A 113 4.17 7.81 11.28
N PHE A 114 3.08 8.18 10.62
CA PHE A 114 2.02 9.05 11.14
C PHE A 114 2.54 10.30 11.87
N GLU A 115 3.43 11.05 11.23
CA GLU A 115 3.95 12.30 11.81
C GLU A 115 2.82 13.32 12.04
N VAL A 116 2.57 13.66 13.31
CA VAL A 116 1.53 14.61 13.71
C VAL A 116 2.16 15.92 14.19
N PRO A 117 2.05 17.02 13.44
CA PRO A 117 2.53 18.32 13.90
C PRO A 117 1.66 18.85 15.04
N GLY A 118 2.30 19.45 16.03
CA GLY A 118 1.63 20.13 17.15
C GLY A 118 0.95 21.44 16.74
N PHE A 119 0.30 22.09 17.70
CA PHE A 119 -0.48 23.31 17.47
C PHE A 119 0.25 24.61 17.78
N ASP A 120 1.56 24.53 18.04
CA ASP A 120 2.37 25.69 18.44
C ASP A 120 2.67 26.64 17.27
N ASN A 121 2.70 26.12 16.03
CA ASN A 121 2.93 26.90 14.83
C ASN A 121 1.60 27.02 14.06
N VAL A 122 1.12 28.25 13.89
CA VAL A 122 -0.19 28.54 13.30
C VAL A 122 -0.02 29.40 12.06
N ASP A 123 -0.76 29.07 10.99
CA ASP A 123 -0.87 29.94 9.83
C ASP A 123 -1.63 31.21 10.20
N ALA A 124 -0.95 32.36 10.11
CA ALA A 124 -1.48 33.64 10.57
C ALA A 124 -2.68 34.16 9.76
N VAL A 125 -2.93 33.61 8.57
CA VAL A 125 -4.05 34.04 7.71
C VAL A 125 -5.29 33.22 8.03
N THR A 126 -5.13 31.91 8.16
CA THR A 126 -6.24 30.97 8.31
C THR A 126 -6.56 30.62 9.77
N GLY A 127 -5.63 30.84 10.70
CA GLY A 127 -5.78 30.44 12.10
C GLY A 127 -5.64 28.92 12.32
N VAL A 128 -5.26 28.17 11.29
CA VAL A 128 -5.09 26.71 11.31
C VAL A 128 -3.64 26.36 11.66
N PRO A 129 -3.38 25.32 12.48
CA PRO A 129 -2.02 24.87 12.73
C PRO A 129 -1.30 24.44 11.45
N VAL A 130 -0.01 24.76 11.32
CA VAL A 130 0.79 24.40 10.15
C VAL A 130 0.83 22.88 9.97
N GLY A 131 0.53 22.42 8.76
CA GLY A 131 0.41 21.00 8.42
C GLY A 131 -1.01 20.45 8.56
N TRP A 132 -1.90 21.16 9.26
CA TRP A 132 -3.32 20.83 9.34
C TRP A 132 -4.12 21.57 8.27
N THR A 133 -5.27 21.01 7.93
CA THR A 133 -6.22 21.59 6.97
C THR A 133 -7.60 21.60 7.59
N ALA A 134 -8.31 22.69 7.35
CA ALA A 134 -9.72 22.82 7.68
C ALA A 134 -10.52 22.86 6.37
N TRP A 135 -11.59 22.08 6.27
CA TRP A 135 -12.43 22.04 5.08
C TRP A 135 -13.89 21.84 5.47
N HIS A 136 -14.79 22.58 4.84
CA HIS A 136 -16.21 22.27 4.86
C HIS A 136 -16.80 22.32 3.45
N GLU A 137 -17.94 21.67 3.26
CA GLU A 137 -18.75 21.80 2.06
C GLU A 137 -19.50 23.15 2.10
N ASP A 138 -19.61 23.83 0.96
CA ASP A 138 -20.07 25.23 0.89
C ASP A 138 -21.56 25.43 1.22
N THR A 139 -22.40 24.40 1.04
CA THR A 139 -23.86 24.49 1.16
C THR A 139 -24.42 23.76 2.37
N ARG A 140 -23.75 22.72 2.84
CA ARG A 140 -24.20 21.79 3.88
C ARG A 140 -23.29 21.76 5.10
N GLY A 141 -22.11 22.39 5.01
CA GLY A 141 -21.18 22.59 6.11
C GLY A 141 -20.89 24.07 6.36
N GLY A 142 -20.20 24.32 7.46
CA GLY A 142 -19.73 25.66 7.84
C GLY A 142 -19.18 25.68 9.25
N PHE A 143 -17.99 26.26 9.40
CA PHE A 143 -17.40 26.56 10.70
C PHE A 143 -16.35 27.66 10.61
N ASN A 144 -16.07 28.31 11.74
CA ASN A 144 -14.91 29.17 11.92
C ASN A 144 -13.85 28.41 12.73
N ILE A 145 -12.57 28.61 12.42
CA ILE A 145 -11.46 27.98 13.14
C ILE A 145 -10.44 29.02 13.58
N SER A 146 -9.91 28.86 14.79
CA SER A 146 -8.76 29.62 15.27
C SER A 146 -7.91 28.75 16.19
N THR A 147 -6.65 29.13 16.40
CA THR A 147 -5.75 28.43 17.31
C THR A 147 -5.09 29.44 18.24
N THR A 148 -5.25 29.24 19.55
CA THR A 148 -4.64 30.08 20.60
C THR A 148 -4.08 29.19 21.69
N ASP A 149 -2.87 29.49 22.18
CA ASP A 149 -2.20 28.73 23.24
C ASP A 149 -2.20 27.21 23.01
N SER A 150 -1.91 26.81 21.77
CA SER A 150 -1.85 25.41 21.31
C SER A 150 -3.18 24.65 21.50
N VAL A 151 -4.30 25.37 21.52
CA VAL A 151 -5.66 24.85 21.50
C VAL A 151 -6.33 25.31 20.21
N VAL A 152 -6.82 24.35 19.43
CA VAL A 152 -7.65 24.61 18.24
C VAL A 152 -9.09 24.77 18.70
N GLU A 153 -9.72 25.86 18.31
CA GLU A 153 -11.13 26.19 18.56
C GLU A 153 -11.88 26.18 17.21
N ILE A 154 -12.98 25.42 17.13
CA ILE A 154 -13.80 25.27 15.92
C ILE A 154 -15.25 25.58 16.26
N GLU A 155 -15.73 26.75 15.89
CA GLU A 155 -17.13 27.16 16.03
C GLU A 155 -17.92 26.62 14.84
N ILE A 156 -18.78 25.63 15.06
CA ILE A 156 -19.63 25.07 14.00
C ILE A 156 -20.79 26.03 13.74
N THR A 157 -20.85 26.57 12.52
CA THR A 157 -21.85 27.56 12.12
C THR A 157 -22.97 26.98 11.26
N HIS A 158 -22.73 25.84 10.61
CA HIS A 158 -23.73 25.19 9.77
C HIS A 158 -23.56 23.67 9.68
N ILE A 159 -24.69 22.97 9.75
CA ILE A 159 -24.85 21.54 9.46
C ILE A 159 -26.21 21.37 8.77
N ASP A 160 -26.22 20.75 7.59
CA ASP A 160 -27.47 20.29 6.96
C ASP A 160 -27.89 18.96 7.59
N SER A 161 -28.92 18.99 8.42
CA SER A 161 -29.42 17.81 9.14
C SER A 161 -30.33 16.89 8.31
N VAL A 162 -30.54 17.20 7.03
CA VAL A 162 -31.43 16.46 6.13
C VAL A 162 -30.64 15.79 5.02
N ASP A 163 -29.81 16.55 4.30
CA ASP A 163 -29.05 16.08 3.14
C ASP A 163 -27.53 16.08 3.40
N GLY A 164 -27.12 16.48 4.59
CA GLY A 164 -25.72 16.58 4.97
C GLY A 164 -25.06 15.24 5.31
N ASN A 165 -23.74 15.26 5.33
CA ASN A 165 -22.92 14.09 5.62
C ASN A 165 -21.93 14.38 6.74
N MET A 166 -21.50 13.32 7.42
CA MET A 166 -20.61 13.45 8.59
C MET A 166 -19.31 14.16 8.23
N TRP A 167 -18.78 13.91 7.03
CA TRP A 167 -17.52 14.47 6.53
C TRP A 167 -17.64 15.90 6.02
N GLU A 168 -18.80 16.56 6.00
CA GLU A 168 -18.95 17.89 5.38
C GLU A 168 -18.38 19.03 6.21
N ASN A 169 -17.95 18.77 7.44
CA ASN A 169 -17.09 19.63 8.23
C ASN A 169 -15.89 18.81 8.72
N GLN A 170 -14.66 19.23 8.39
CA GLN A 170 -13.43 18.49 8.65
C GLN A 170 -12.32 19.36 9.22
N PHE A 171 -11.63 18.81 10.22
CA PHE A 171 -10.29 19.23 10.62
C PHE A 171 -9.36 18.03 10.42
N LYS A 172 -8.35 18.15 9.56
CA LYS A 172 -7.60 17.00 9.07
C LYS A 172 -6.11 17.24 8.90
N LEU A 173 -5.38 16.15 8.94
CA LEU A 173 -3.97 16.02 8.63
C LEU A 173 -3.83 15.01 7.49
N THR A 174 -3.19 15.41 6.40
CA THR A 174 -3.07 14.60 5.17
C THR A 174 -1.65 14.13 4.92
N ASP A 175 -1.48 13.26 3.92
CA ASP A 175 -0.18 12.79 3.43
C ASP A 175 0.67 12.11 4.51
N LEU A 176 0.02 11.30 5.36
CA LEU A 176 0.69 10.50 6.38
C LEU A 176 1.29 9.23 5.77
N ALA A 177 2.50 8.90 6.20
CA ALA A 177 3.13 7.61 5.96
C ALA A 177 2.56 6.57 6.95
N ALA A 178 2.26 5.37 6.47
CA ALA A 178 1.80 4.27 7.29
C ALA A 178 2.71 3.06 7.08
N PHE A 179 3.29 2.56 8.15
CA PHE A 179 4.14 1.37 8.15
C PHE A 179 3.50 0.28 9.00
N ALA A 180 3.79 -0.98 8.71
CA ALA A 180 3.30 -2.13 9.42
C ALA A 180 3.51 -1.99 10.94
N GLY A 181 2.45 -2.18 11.70
CA GLY A 181 2.48 -2.10 13.15
C GLY A 181 1.13 -1.86 13.81
N GLU A 182 1.15 -1.95 15.13
CA GLU A 182 0.06 -1.53 16.00
C GLU A 182 0.26 -0.07 16.41
N TYR A 183 -0.80 0.72 16.39
CA TYR A 183 -0.76 2.15 16.66
C TYR A 183 -1.89 2.58 17.58
N ARG A 184 -1.66 3.68 18.30
CA ARG A 184 -2.66 4.37 19.12
C ARG A 184 -2.77 5.83 18.72
N ILE A 185 -3.96 6.24 18.31
CA ILE A 185 -4.35 7.66 18.22
C ILE A 185 -4.69 8.12 19.64
N THR A 186 -4.14 9.25 20.06
CA THR A 186 -4.51 9.93 21.31
C THR A 186 -4.79 11.39 21.02
N PHE A 187 -5.87 11.94 21.58
CA PHE A 187 -6.16 13.37 21.51
C PHE A 187 -6.94 13.83 22.74
N GLN A 188 -6.85 15.12 23.05
CA GLN A 188 -7.71 15.75 24.03
C GLN A 188 -8.73 16.63 23.34
N ALA A 189 -9.98 16.52 23.75
CA ALA A 189 -11.06 17.33 23.20
C ALA A 189 -12.17 17.63 24.22
N LYS A 190 -12.91 18.71 23.95
CA LYS A 190 -14.20 19.05 24.58
C LYS A 190 -15.10 19.78 23.58
N ALA A 191 -16.37 19.94 23.91
CA ALA A 191 -17.31 20.78 23.19
C ALA A 191 -18.10 21.66 24.17
N ASP A 192 -18.51 22.88 23.80
CA ASP A 192 -19.30 23.72 24.72
C ASP A 192 -20.70 23.12 25.00
N VAL A 193 -21.27 22.42 24.02
CA VAL A 193 -22.41 21.52 24.18
C VAL A 193 -21.96 20.11 23.78
N ALA A 194 -22.17 19.14 24.66
CA ALA A 194 -21.79 17.76 24.41
C ALA A 194 -22.40 17.23 23.10
N ARG A 195 -21.55 16.67 22.23
CA ARG A 195 -21.96 16.10 20.95
C ARG A 195 -20.98 15.03 20.49
N SER A 196 -21.41 14.21 19.54
CA SER A 196 -20.51 13.26 18.88
C SER A 196 -19.79 13.89 17.69
N ILE A 197 -18.59 13.38 17.46
CA ILE A 197 -17.77 13.58 16.26
C ILE A 197 -17.33 12.22 15.71
N VAL A 198 -16.74 12.21 14.52
CA VAL A 198 -16.10 11.03 13.94
C VAL A 198 -14.61 11.25 13.85
N VAL A 199 -13.82 10.29 14.34
CA VAL A 199 -12.39 10.22 14.08
C VAL A 199 -12.18 9.19 12.98
N ALA A 200 -11.61 9.59 11.85
CA ALA A 200 -11.41 8.73 10.70
C ALA A 200 -9.94 8.70 10.29
N MET A 201 -9.46 7.54 9.85
CA MET A 201 -8.22 7.40 9.12
C MET A 201 -8.56 6.89 7.74
N GLU A 202 -8.43 7.74 6.72
CA GLU A 202 -8.71 7.38 5.32
C GLU A 202 -7.44 7.29 4.47
N GLY A 203 -7.59 6.83 3.22
CA GLY A 203 -6.51 6.67 2.23
C GLY A 203 -6.10 5.21 2.13
N ASN A 204 -5.63 4.73 0.99
CA ASN A 204 -5.39 3.28 0.80
C ASN A 204 -3.92 2.86 0.95
N GLY A 205 -3.00 3.78 1.25
CA GLY A 205 -1.56 3.51 1.36
C GLY A 205 -0.92 2.98 0.07
N GLY A 206 -1.62 3.00 -1.07
CA GLY A 206 -1.17 2.33 -2.31
C GLY A 206 -1.20 0.80 -2.27
N VAL A 207 -1.67 0.23 -1.16
CA VAL A 207 -1.70 -1.23 -0.91
C VAL A 207 -3.08 -1.72 -0.46
N GLY A 208 -4.11 -0.88 -0.60
CA GLY A 208 -5.48 -1.24 -0.26
C GLY A 208 -5.79 -1.25 1.23
N LEU A 209 -5.03 -0.50 2.05
CA LEU A 209 -5.33 -0.35 3.48
C LEU A 209 -6.75 0.17 3.67
N GLU A 210 -7.52 -0.45 4.57
CA GLU A 210 -8.90 -0.08 4.82
C GLU A 210 -9.04 1.30 5.48
N ASN A 211 -10.16 1.96 5.21
CA ASN A 211 -10.56 3.15 5.95
C ASN A 211 -11.16 2.71 7.29
N ILE A 212 -10.77 3.37 8.37
CA ILE A 212 -11.32 3.12 9.71
C ILE A 212 -11.96 4.39 10.24
N SER A 213 -13.03 4.24 11.03
CA SER A 213 -13.64 5.38 11.72
C SER A 213 -14.25 5.00 13.05
N PHE A 214 -14.22 5.94 14.00
CA PHE A 214 -14.74 5.78 15.34
C PHE A 214 -15.70 6.93 15.67
N ASN A 215 -16.84 6.61 16.28
CA ASN A 215 -17.69 7.63 16.91
C ASN A 215 -17.08 8.02 18.25
N GLN A 216 -16.89 9.33 18.47
CA GLN A 216 -16.47 9.86 19.76
C GLN A 216 -17.51 10.84 20.30
N ALA A 217 -18.15 10.49 21.41
CA ALA A 217 -18.96 11.44 22.18
C ALA A 217 -18.04 12.37 22.97
N LEU A 218 -18.10 13.67 22.67
CA LEU A 218 -17.40 14.72 23.42
C LEU A 218 -18.28 15.22 24.56
N THR A 219 -17.63 15.58 25.67
CA THR A 219 -18.30 16.21 26.81
C THR A 219 -17.95 17.69 26.91
N THR A 220 -18.53 18.40 27.88
CA THR A 220 -18.18 19.78 28.20
C THR A 220 -16.83 19.93 28.91
N GLU A 221 -16.29 18.84 29.42
CA GLU A 221 -14.99 18.80 30.08
C GLU A 221 -13.90 18.26 29.15
N TRP A 222 -12.67 18.73 29.37
CA TRP A 222 -11.49 18.16 28.72
C TRP A 222 -11.33 16.70 29.10
N ASN A 223 -11.40 15.82 28.11
CA ASN A 223 -11.07 14.41 28.26
C ASN A 223 -9.96 14.01 27.30
N THR A 224 -9.30 12.90 27.61
CA THR A 224 -8.35 12.24 26.72
C THR A 224 -9.03 11.04 26.09
N TYR A 225 -9.00 10.97 24.77
CA TYR A 225 -9.61 9.90 23.98
C TYR A 225 -8.52 9.12 23.25
N THR A 226 -8.68 7.80 23.17
CA THR A 226 -7.70 6.90 22.58
C THR A 226 -8.35 5.86 21.70
N TYR A 227 -7.75 5.60 20.54
CA TYR A 227 -8.18 4.54 19.62
C TYR A 227 -6.98 3.75 19.13
N ASP A 228 -7.07 2.43 19.25
CA ASP A 228 -6.07 1.51 18.74
C ASP A 228 -6.44 1.07 17.32
N PHE A 229 -5.44 0.93 16.46
CA PHE A 229 -5.60 0.42 15.11
C PHE A 229 -4.32 -0.25 14.60
N SER A 230 -4.50 -1.16 13.66
CA SER A 230 -3.41 -1.94 13.06
C SER A 230 -3.21 -1.50 11.61
N VAL A 231 -1.96 -1.42 11.18
CA VAL A 231 -1.57 -1.29 9.78
C VAL A 231 -0.90 -2.59 9.39
N ASN A 232 -1.52 -3.39 8.51
CA ASN A 232 -1.11 -4.79 8.29
C ASN A 232 0.04 -4.99 7.29
N VAL A 233 0.37 -3.94 6.54
CA VAL A 233 1.39 -3.93 5.49
C VAL A 233 1.91 -2.50 5.33
N ASP A 234 3.19 -2.36 4.98
CA ASP A 234 3.78 -1.06 4.69
C ASP A 234 3.07 -0.40 3.49
N ALA A 235 2.67 0.87 3.67
CA ALA A 235 2.19 1.67 2.57
C ALA A 235 3.33 1.96 1.58
N THR A 236 3.00 2.06 0.30
CA THR A 236 3.94 2.44 -0.77
C THR A 236 3.89 3.93 -1.10
N ILE A 237 2.86 4.64 -0.60
CA ILE A 237 2.67 6.08 -0.80
C ILE A 237 2.16 6.76 0.46
N LYS A 238 2.48 8.05 0.60
CA LYS A 238 1.99 8.91 1.67
C LYS A 238 0.60 9.47 1.32
N ASN A 239 -0.46 8.70 1.55
CA ASN A 239 -1.83 9.18 1.31
C ASN A 239 -2.81 8.85 2.45
N ARG A 240 -2.31 8.45 3.62
CA ARG A 240 -3.18 8.28 4.79
C ARG A 240 -3.54 9.64 5.37
N ASN A 241 -4.79 9.80 5.79
CA ASN A 241 -5.32 11.06 6.29
C ASN A 241 -6.02 10.83 7.63
N LEU A 242 -5.54 11.47 8.69
CA LEU A 242 -6.24 11.55 9.97
C LEU A 242 -7.25 12.70 9.88
N GLN A 243 -8.52 12.42 10.17
CA GLN A 243 -9.60 13.39 10.01
C GLN A 243 -10.54 13.37 11.21
N PHE A 244 -10.93 14.56 11.66
CA PHE A 244 -11.99 14.78 12.62
C PHE A 244 -13.18 15.34 11.86
N TRP A 245 -14.27 14.57 11.78
CA TRP A 245 -15.49 14.97 11.11
C TRP A 245 -16.57 15.36 12.11
N PHE A 246 -17.23 16.48 11.83
CA PHE A 246 -18.25 17.06 12.71
C PHE A 246 -19.41 17.69 11.91
N GLY A 247 -19.65 17.18 10.71
CA GLY A 247 -20.86 17.41 9.92
C GLY A 247 -22.06 16.63 10.48
N SER A 248 -23.03 16.32 9.62
CA SER A 248 -24.28 15.68 10.05
C SER A 248 -24.09 14.18 10.32
N LEU A 249 -24.57 13.72 11.48
CA LEU A 249 -24.49 12.31 11.87
C LEU A 249 -25.77 11.52 11.55
N HIS A 250 -26.82 12.14 11.02
CA HIS A 250 -28.14 11.51 10.85
C HIS A 250 -28.14 10.22 10.02
N ASN A 251 -27.17 10.06 9.10
CA ASN A 251 -26.99 8.86 8.28
C ASN A 251 -26.23 7.73 8.97
N ARG A 252 -25.82 7.93 10.23
CA ARG A 252 -25.07 6.95 11.00
C ARG A 252 -26.00 6.22 11.97
N GLU A 253 -25.81 4.91 12.08
CA GLU A 253 -26.60 4.09 13.00
C GLU A 253 -26.55 4.65 14.42
N GLY A 254 -27.73 4.81 15.03
CA GLY A 254 -27.88 5.33 16.39
C GLY A 254 -27.91 6.85 16.51
N PHE A 255 -27.83 7.59 15.39
CA PHE A 255 -27.90 9.05 15.36
C PHE A 255 -29.15 9.55 14.63
N THR A 256 -29.54 10.77 14.95
CA THR A 256 -30.67 11.48 14.37
C THR A 256 -30.29 12.92 14.06
N ALA A 257 -31.14 13.65 13.33
CA ALA A 257 -30.97 15.09 13.12
C ALA A 257 -30.90 15.91 14.43
N ALA A 258 -31.40 15.37 15.56
CA ALA A 258 -31.30 16.05 16.85
C ALA A 258 -29.87 16.04 17.44
N ASP A 259 -28.99 15.17 16.92
CA ASP A 259 -27.59 15.06 17.33
C ASP A 259 -26.67 16.04 16.56
N ASP A 260 -27.21 16.74 15.56
CA ASP A 260 -26.51 17.75 14.76
C ASP A 260 -26.44 19.10 15.49
N ILE A 261 -25.69 19.09 16.60
CA ILE A 261 -25.62 20.22 17.53
C ILE A 261 -24.57 21.23 17.05
N LEU A 262 -24.99 22.44 16.68
CA LEU A 262 -24.06 23.56 16.48
C LEU A 262 -23.43 23.94 17.83
N THR A 263 -22.12 23.84 17.94
CA THR A 263 -21.34 24.08 19.16
C THR A 263 -19.91 24.43 18.76
N THR A 264 -19.14 24.97 19.70
CA THR A 264 -17.69 25.08 19.55
C THR A 264 -17.01 23.82 20.04
N LEU A 265 -16.09 23.29 19.24
CA LEU A 265 -15.20 22.18 19.56
C LEU A 265 -13.81 22.70 19.92
N TYR A 266 -13.13 21.99 20.80
CA TYR A 266 -11.76 22.31 21.20
C TYR A 266 -10.89 21.08 21.10
N PHE A 267 -9.70 21.20 20.51
CA PHE A 267 -8.73 20.12 20.38
C PHE A 267 -7.35 20.55 20.89
N LYS A 268 -6.63 19.61 21.49
CA LYS A 268 -5.19 19.74 21.78
C LYS A 268 -4.53 18.37 21.90
N ASN A 269 -3.21 18.35 21.88
CA ASN A 269 -2.38 17.17 22.17
C ASN A 269 -2.78 15.93 21.34
N ILE A 270 -2.86 16.11 20.02
CA ILE A 270 -3.10 15.01 19.08
C ILE A 270 -1.78 14.31 18.78
N SER A 271 -1.76 12.98 18.87
CA SER A 271 -0.58 12.17 18.55
C SER A 271 -0.98 10.80 18.04
N ILE A 272 -0.15 10.21 17.19
CA ILE A 272 -0.21 8.79 16.84
C ILE A 272 1.11 8.18 17.24
N ALA A 273 1.07 7.10 18.03
CA ALA A 273 2.27 6.40 18.48
C ALA A 273 2.19 4.93 18.09
N LYS A 274 3.31 4.38 17.59
CA LYS A 274 3.47 2.93 17.43
C LYS A 274 3.51 2.29 18.82
N THR A 275 2.68 1.29 19.06
CA THR A 275 2.57 0.59 20.34
C THR A 275 3.24 -0.77 20.30
N ALA A 276 3.27 -1.42 19.14
CA ALA A 276 3.98 -2.68 18.89
C ALA A 276 4.26 -2.86 17.39
N ASP A 277 5.18 -3.76 17.06
CA ASP A 277 5.20 -4.38 15.73
C ASP A 277 3.99 -5.29 15.57
N ILE A 278 3.64 -5.65 14.34
CA ILE A 278 2.55 -6.61 14.12
C ILE A 278 2.96 -7.96 14.67
N ASP A 279 2.12 -8.50 15.55
CA ASP A 279 2.22 -9.88 15.96
C ASP A 279 1.49 -10.76 14.93
N TYR A 280 2.26 -11.30 13.98
CA TYR A 280 1.75 -12.29 13.02
C TYR A 280 1.60 -13.70 13.65
N GLY A 281 1.84 -13.83 14.97
CA GLY A 281 1.85 -15.09 15.72
C GLY A 281 3.23 -15.75 15.76
N ASP A 282 3.26 -17.00 16.19
CA ASP A 282 4.49 -17.80 16.27
C ASP A 282 5.07 -18.02 14.86
N GLU A 283 6.32 -17.60 14.66
CA GLU A 283 7.06 -17.87 13.42
C GLU A 283 7.19 -19.39 13.22
N LEU A 284 6.70 -19.87 12.08
CA LEU A 284 6.90 -21.26 11.71
C LEU A 284 8.28 -21.43 11.10
N ALA A 285 9.23 -21.99 11.85
CA ALA A 285 10.53 -22.35 11.31
C ALA A 285 10.42 -23.52 10.32
N PHE A 286 11.08 -23.41 9.16
CA PHE A 286 11.21 -24.48 8.18
C PHE A 286 12.62 -24.51 7.60
N THR A 287 13.04 -25.67 7.10
CA THR A 287 14.30 -25.82 6.36
C THR A 287 14.04 -25.76 4.87
N TYR A 288 15.06 -25.35 4.13
CA TYR A 288 15.04 -25.30 2.66
C TYR A 288 15.86 -26.45 2.08
N GLN A 289 15.43 -26.94 0.94
CA GLN A 289 16.20 -27.82 0.07
C GLN A 289 16.28 -27.19 -1.33
N GLN A 290 17.47 -27.18 -1.92
CA GLN A 290 17.62 -26.68 -3.29
C GLN A 290 16.96 -27.64 -4.30
N GLY A 291 16.35 -27.07 -5.33
CA GLY A 291 15.57 -27.76 -6.35
C GLY A 291 14.10 -27.34 -6.35
N PHE A 292 13.27 -28.07 -7.10
CA PHE A 292 11.83 -27.79 -7.25
C PHE A 292 11.04 -29.10 -7.36
N TYR A 293 9.74 -29.05 -7.08
CA TYR A 293 8.84 -30.16 -7.37
C TYR A 293 8.22 -30.00 -8.76
N SER A 294 8.27 -31.03 -9.61
CA SER A 294 7.50 -31.09 -10.86
C SER A 294 6.05 -31.55 -10.63
N ASP A 295 5.21 -31.42 -11.64
CA ASP A 295 3.81 -31.87 -11.55
C ASP A 295 3.76 -33.40 -11.34
N GLY A 296 2.97 -33.83 -10.35
CA GLY A 296 2.88 -35.23 -9.94
C GLY A 296 4.13 -35.80 -9.27
N ALA A 297 5.17 -34.99 -9.04
CA ALA A 297 6.42 -35.46 -8.44
C ALA A 297 6.23 -35.95 -7.00
N THR A 298 7.05 -36.93 -6.61
CA THR A 298 7.10 -37.47 -5.25
C THR A 298 8.38 -37.07 -4.50
N SER A 299 9.30 -36.39 -5.18
CA SER A 299 10.54 -35.86 -4.63
C SER A 299 10.90 -34.54 -5.28
N VAL A 300 11.77 -33.78 -4.62
CA VAL A 300 12.42 -32.59 -5.19
C VAL A 300 13.29 -33.02 -6.38
N SER A 301 13.45 -32.14 -7.37
CA SER A 301 14.28 -32.36 -8.54
C SER A 301 15.74 -32.64 -8.16
N PRO A 302 16.43 -33.51 -8.91
CA PRO A 302 17.84 -33.79 -8.68
C PRO A 302 18.73 -32.66 -9.17
N GLU A 303 19.98 -32.60 -8.68
CA GLU A 303 21.00 -31.62 -9.08
C GLU A 303 21.29 -31.59 -10.59
N THR A 304 20.99 -32.69 -11.29
CA THR A 304 21.15 -32.80 -12.74
C THR A 304 20.12 -32.03 -13.54
N ASP A 305 19.06 -31.51 -12.90
CA ASP A 305 18.03 -30.72 -13.57
C ASP A 305 18.55 -29.31 -13.89
N ALA A 306 18.32 -28.83 -15.12
CA ALA A 306 18.79 -27.53 -15.57
C ALA A 306 18.22 -26.35 -14.75
N LEU A 307 17.08 -26.54 -14.08
CA LEU A 307 16.45 -25.54 -13.24
C LEU A 307 16.75 -25.73 -11.74
N TYR A 308 17.53 -26.73 -11.36
CA TYR A 308 17.79 -27.08 -9.96
C TYR A 308 18.27 -25.89 -9.13
N ASN A 309 19.24 -25.12 -9.64
CA ASN A 309 19.83 -23.98 -8.94
C ASN A 309 18.94 -22.72 -8.94
N ARG A 310 17.80 -22.73 -9.62
CA ARG A 310 16.90 -21.57 -9.71
C ARG A 310 15.82 -21.54 -8.62
N TYR A 311 15.67 -22.63 -7.87
CA TYR A 311 14.60 -22.77 -6.90
C TYR A 311 15.13 -23.35 -5.59
N ALA A 312 14.46 -22.97 -4.50
CA ALA A 312 14.52 -23.65 -3.23
C ALA A 312 13.10 -24.01 -2.81
N VAL A 313 12.91 -25.20 -2.26
CA VAL A 313 11.65 -25.63 -1.67
C VAL A 313 11.75 -25.62 -0.17
N VAL A 314 10.67 -25.20 0.47
CA VAL A 314 10.53 -25.30 1.92
C VAL A 314 10.04 -26.69 2.31
N THR A 315 10.39 -27.14 3.51
CA THR A 315 9.84 -28.38 4.08
C THR A 315 8.31 -28.34 4.04
N PRO A 316 7.61 -29.43 3.62
CA PRO A 316 6.16 -29.44 3.54
C PRO A 316 5.50 -29.02 4.85
N ILE A 317 4.71 -27.94 4.82
CA ILE A 317 3.99 -27.41 5.98
C ILE A 317 2.62 -28.10 6.09
N PRO A 318 2.31 -28.77 7.22
CA PRO A 318 0.99 -29.32 7.44
C PRO A 318 -0.08 -28.23 7.44
N LYS A 319 -1.20 -28.46 6.74
CA LYS A 319 -2.34 -27.51 6.69
C LYS A 319 -2.86 -27.10 8.08
N GLY A 320 -2.72 -27.96 9.09
CA GLY A 320 -3.11 -27.64 10.47
C GLY A 320 -2.29 -26.53 11.12
N LEU A 321 -1.08 -26.24 10.60
CA LEU A 321 -0.24 -25.12 11.04
C LEU A 321 -0.50 -23.83 10.26
N LEU A 322 -1.37 -23.88 9.25
CA LEU A 322 -1.81 -22.73 8.45
C LEU A 322 -3.35 -22.63 8.51
N PRO A 323 -3.93 -22.27 9.67
CA PRO A 323 -5.37 -22.06 9.79
C PRO A 323 -5.86 -20.95 8.86
N VAL A 324 -7.18 -20.91 8.63
CA VAL A 324 -7.82 -19.84 7.84
C VAL A 324 -7.45 -18.48 8.46
N GLY A 325 -6.94 -17.56 7.62
CA GLY A 325 -6.45 -16.25 8.05
C GLY A 325 -4.93 -16.16 8.20
N SER A 326 -4.19 -17.26 8.05
CA SER A 326 -2.72 -17.23 8.04
C SER A 326 -2.19 -16.40 6.87
N SER A 327 -1.21 -15.53 7.16
CA SER A 327 -0.42 -14.80 6.16
C SER A 327 0.93 -15.47 5.95
N ILE A 328 1.37 -15.56 4.69
CA ILE A 328 2.74 -15.97 4.35
C ILE A 328 3.45 -14.71 3.87
N MET A 329 4.42 -14.25 4.65
CA MET A 329 5.28 -13.13 4.28
C MET A 329 6.49 -13.66 3.52
N ILE A 330 6.72 -13.11 2.32
CA ILE A 330 7.88 -13.43 1.49
C ILE A 330 8.60 -12.11 1.27
N GLU A 331 9.93 -12.13 1.43
CA GLU A 331 10.73 -10.92 1.22
C GLU A 331 10.58 -10.40 -0.22
N GLU A 332 10.56 -9.07 -0.36
CA GLU A 332 10.46 -8.40 -1.66
C GLU A 332 11.63 -8.83 -2.57
N GLY A 333 11.34 -9.02 -3.87
CA GLY A 333 12.33 -9.46 -4.87
C GLY A 333 12.39 -10.98 -5.06
N TYR A 334 11.71 -11.76 -4.23
CA TYR A 334 11.54 -13.20 -4.45
C TYR A 334 10.28 -13.52 -5.26
N GLN A 335 10.38 -14.50 -6.14
CA GLN A 335 9.22 -15.17 -6.73
C GLN A 335 8.88 -16.41 -5.90
N TYR A 336 7.60 -16.74 -5.82
CA TYR A 336 7.12 -17.90 -5.09
C TYR A 336 6.10 -18.70 -5.89
N ARG A 337 5.92 -19.94 -5.45
CA ARG A 337 4.89 -20.85 -5.93
C ARG A 337 4.36 -21.67 -4.78
N VAL A 338 3.04 -21.73 -4.65
CA VAL A 338 2.40 -22.63 -3.67
C VAL A 338 2.25 -24.02 -4.29
N ILE A 339 2.78 -25.02 -3.60
CA ILE A 339 2.74 -26.43 -4.00
C ILE A 339 1.89 -27.20 -2.99
N PHE A 340 0.81 -27.80 -3.47
CA PHE A 340 -0.07 -28.64 -2.67
C PHE A 340 0.38 -30.09 -2.78
N LEU A 341 0.64 -30.68 -1.62
CA LEU A 341 1.14 -32.04 -1.48
C LEU A 341 0.11 -32.90 -0.74
N GLU A 342 -0.09 -34.12 -1.22
CA GLU A 342 -0.83 -35.17 -0.51
C GLU A 342 0.16 -36.15 0.13
N LYS A 343 -0.08 -36.51 1.38
CA LYS A 343 0.72 -37.52 2.07
C LYS A 343 0.37 -38.91 1.53
N THR A 344 1.37 -39.65 1.06
CA THR A 344 1.24 -41.05 0.62
C THR A 344 1.84 -41.99 1.68
N ALA A 345 1.77 -43.31 1.45
CA ALA A 345 2.35 -44.29 2.36
C ALA A 345 3.87 -44.09 2.56
N ASP A 346 4.56 -43.64 1.51
CA ASP A 346 6.03 -43.58 1.45
C ASP A 346 6.57 -42.13 1.38
N GLY A 347 5.71 -41.11 1.52
CA GLY A 347 6.14 -39.71 1.46
C GLY A 347 5.05 -38.73 1.06
N PHE A 348 5.35 -37.89 0.08
CA PHE A 348 4.43 -36.88 -0.44
C PHE A 348 4.32 -36.99 -1.96
N ARG A 349 3.18 -36.57 -2.51
CA ARG A 349 2.98 -36.42 -3.95
C ARG A 349 2.36 -35.06 -4.24
N VAL A 350 2.89 -34.37 -5.24
CA VAL A 350 2.31 -33.13 -5.76
C VAL A 350 0.94 -33.42 -6.37
N VAL A 351 -0.08 -32.73 -5.86
CA VAL A 351 -1.46 -32.81 -6.39
C VAL A 351 -1.86 -31.55 -7.13
N HIS A 352 -1.30 -30.40 -6.76
CA HIS A 352 -1.57 -29.14 -7.42
C HIS A 352 -0.42 -28.16 -7.21
N ARG A 353 -0.23 -27.26 -8.17
CA ARG A 353 0.76 -26.19 -8.13
C ARG A 353 0.15 -24.96 -8.77
N ASN A 354 0.39 -23.81 -8.17
CA ASN A 354 0.07 -22.54 -8.79
C ASN A 354 1.15 -22.17 -9.83
N ASP A 355 0.89 -21.13 -10.62
CA ASP A 355 1.91 -20.47 -11.43
C ASP A 355 2.87 -19.64 -10.56
N ASN A 356 3.97 -19.18 -11.16
CA ASN A 356 4.90 -18.29 -10.46
C ASN A 356 4.19 -16.97 -10.12
N SER A 357 4.26 -16.58 -8.86
CA SER A 357 3.77 -15.31 -8.34
C SER A 357 4.97 -14.49 -7.85
N SER A 358 4.95 -13.18 -8.03
CA SER A 358 5.89 -12.27 -7.38
C SER A 358 5.35 -11.87 -6.01
N ALA A 359 6.22 -11.89 -4.99
CA ALA A 359 5.92 -11.34 -3.68
C ALA A 359 5.69 -9.82 -3.77
#